data_AF-A0A9D1K3S7-F1
#
_entry.id   AF-A0A9D1K3S7-F1
#
_cell.length_a   1.000
_cell.length_b   1.000
_cell.length_c   1.000
_cell.angle_alpha   90.00
_cell.angle_beta   90.00
_cell.angle_gamma   90.00
#
_symmetry.space_group_name_H-M   'P 1'
#
loop_
_entity.id
_entity.type
_entity.pdbx_description
1 polymer ?
#
loop_
_entity_poly.entity_id
_entity_poly.type
_entity_poly.pdbx_seq_one_letter_code
_entity_poly.pdbx_strand_id
1 'polypeptide(L)'
;KPLLLLNPSRGGGGLNSAPEKQYAFTLAEVLITLGIIGIVAAMTLPSLINNQRNKALQTALKKAYSRHSDALMLVKAEAGVDNIFNEFVIYDKNAGGYYRKNEFINMYRSKLKIIGKCKYKKRIRNYSNTEDAYIDIGGTATPKTLLSDGTCMDLVINAGTIGITIDINGADKGPNRLGHDVFTFHVNKKGMWEPVKMTKLYTDAELEDLKNQYLSQSENGQLSASQIAGIEQKGRPCSIKSKQKGNGIGCTWYALNDINPDDNSSRYWENLPK
;
A
#
# COMPACT_ATOMS: atom_id res chain seq x y z
N LYS A 1 -49.87 25.58 4.00
CA LYS A 1 -51.23 26.15 3.79
C LYS A 1 -51.40 27.33 4.74
N PRO A 2 -51.38 28.59 4.25
CA PRO A 2 -51.88 29.73 5.01
C PRO A 2 -53.24 30.19 4.46
N LEU A 3 -54.24 30.26 5.33
CA LEU A 3 -55.52 30.97 5.17
C LEU A 3 -55.94 31.27 6.63
N LEU A 4 -56.16 32.51 7.08
CA LEU A 4 -57.16 33.51 6.68
C LEU A 4 -56.64 34.90 7.11
N LEU A 5 -56.62 35.91 6.25
CA LEU A 5 -57.66 36.95 6.07
C LEU A 5 -58.18 37.57 7.37
N LEU A 6 -57.79 38.83 7.65
CA LEU A 6 -58.63 40.03 7.49
C LEU A 6 -57.87 41.28 8.02
N ASN A 7 -57.84 42.33 7.19
CA ASN A 7 -57.53 43.73 7.55
C ASN A 7 -58.82 44.54 7.28
N PRO A 8 -58.96 45.81 7.68
CA PRO A 8 -58.56 46.48 8.91
C PRO A 8 -59.75 47.30 9.50
N SER A 9 -59.71 47.72 10.76
CA SER A 9 -60.62 48.77 11.26
C SER A 9 -60.00 49.59 12.38
N ARG A 10 -59.63 50.83 12.01
CA ARG A 10 -59.68 52.09 12.76
C ARG A 10 -59.52 52.03 14.30
N GLY A 11 -58.51 52.76 14.76
CA GLY A 11 -58.55 53.38 16.08
C GLY A 11 -57.17 53.87 16.49
N GLY A 12 -56.94 55.18 16.41
CA GLY A 12 -55.71 55.80 16.89
C GLY A 12 -55.44 55.44 18.35
N GLY A 13 -54.18 55.12 18.63
CA GLY A 13 -53.67 54.81 19.96
C GLY A 13 -52.16 54.65 19.86
N GLY A 14 -51.43 55.29 20.77
CA GLY A 14 -50.01 55.59 20.66
C GLY A 14 -49.12 54.42 20.23
N LEU A 15 -48.16 54.75 19.38
CA LEU A 15 -46.95 53.97 19.12
C LEU A 15 -46.26 53.67 20.45
N ASN A 16 -46.36 52.41 20.90
CA ASN A 16 -45.44 51.78 21.86
C ASN A 16 -45.33 50.30 21.48
N SER A 17 -44.70 50.02 20.33
CA SER A 17 -44.19 48.68 20.07
C SER A 17 -43.03 48.44 21.02
N ALA A 18 -43.22 47.56 22.01
CA ALA A 18 -42.10 47.06 22.82
C ALA A 18 -41.02 46.51 21.87
N PRO A 19 -39.74 46.86 22.06
CA PRO A 19 -38.70 46.36 21.18
C PRO A 19 -38.63 44.83 21.35
N GLU A 20 -38.85 44.09 20.25
CA GLU A 20 -38.44 42.69 20.22
C GLU A 20 -36.94 42.65 20.52
N LYS A 21 -36.59 41.98 21.61
CA LYS A 21 -35.21 41.81 22.06
C LYS A 21 -34.46 41.01 21.00
N GLN A 22 -33.78 41.68 20.08
CA GLN A 22 -32.92 41.01 19.12
C GLN A 22 -31.66 40.53 19.84
N TYR A 23 -31.52 39.22 19.97
CA TYR A 23 -30.29 38.59 20.44
C TYR A 23 -29.23 38.72 19.34
N ALA A 24 -28.31 39.66 19.50
CA ALA A 24 -27.15 39.81 18.64
C ALA A 24 -25.91 39.25 19.35
N PHE A 25 -25.15 38.42 18.67
CA PHE A 25 -23.87 37.91 19.19
C PHE A 25 -22.87 39.06 19.31
N THR A 26 -22.14 39.10 20.43
CA THR A 26 -21.03 40.05 20.55
C THR A 26 -19.83 39.60 19.70
N LEU A 27 -19.01 40.53 19.24
CA LEU A 27 -17.77 40.21 18.52
C LEU A 27 -16.88 39.26 19.34
N ALA A 28 -16.80 39.47 20.65
CA ALA A 28 -16.02 38.62 21.56
C ALA A 28 -16.56 37.19 21.62
N GLU A 29 -17.88 37.00 21.65
CA GLU A 29 -18.53 35.68 21.66
C GLU A 29 -18.28 34.92 20.34
N VAL A 30 -18.36 35.61 19.20
CA VAL A 30 -18.03 35.01 17.90
C VAL A 30 -16.54 34.65 17.81
N LEU A 31 -15.64 35.49 18.34
CA LEU A 31 -14.20 35.21 18.32
C LEU A 31 -13.80 34.03 19.23
N ILE A 32 -14.41 33.93 20.41
CA ILE A 32 -14.16 32.81 21.33
C ILE A 32 -14.67 31.51 20.72
N THR A 33 -15.89 31.51 20.14
CA THR A 33 -16.45 30.31 19.50
C THR A 33 -15.65 29.86 18.29
N LEU A 34 -15.24 30.78 17.40
CA LEU A 34 -14.35 30.46 16.28
C LEU A 34 -12.96 30.01 16.75
N GLY A 35 -12.43 30.60 17.82
CA GLY A 35 -11.17 30.19 18.44
C GLY A 35 -11.21 28.76 18.95
N ILE A 36 -12.26 28.39 19.69
CA ILE A 36 -12.45 27.03 20.21
C ILE A 36 -12.62 26.03 19.06
N ILE A 37 -13.49 26.33 18.08
CA ILE A 37 -13.69 25.46 16.90
C ILE A 37 -12.38 25.31 16.13
N GLY A 38 -11.60 26.38 15.97
CA GLY A 38 -10.31 26.37 15.30
C GLY A 38 -9.30 25.43 15.97
N ILE A 39 -9.16 25.50 17.30
CA ILE A 39 -8.27 24.62 18.07
C ILE A 39 -8.71 23.15 17.96
N VAL A 40 -10.01 22.89 18.17
CA VAL A 40 -10.55 21.52 18.12
C VAL A 40 -10.42 20.93 16.72
N ALA A 41 -10.73 21.69 15.68
CA ALA A 41 -10.59 21.26 14.29
C ALA A 41 -9.13 20.97 13.92
N ALA A 42 -8.18 21.81 14.36
CA ALA A 42 -6.75 21.61 14.12
C ALA A 42 -6.22 20.30 14.76
N MET A 43 -6.74 19.91 15.92
CA MET A 43 -6.35 18.66 16.60
C MET A 43 -7.02 17.41 16.01
N THR A 44 -8.25 17.54 15.50
CA THR A 44 -9.07 16.38 15.09
C THR A 44 -9.00 16.07 13.60
N LEU A 45 -8.95 17.07 12.72
CA LEU A 45 -8.98 16.89 11.28
C LEU A 45 -7.80 16.06 10.73
N PRO A 46 -6.54 16.27 11.16
CA PRO A 46 -5.42 15.47 10.65
C PRO A 46 -5.58 13.99 10.98
N SER A 47 -6.02 13.67 12.20
CA SER A 47 -6.26 12.28 12.64
C SER A 47 -7.38 11.63 11.82
N LEU A 48 -8.51 12.31 11.65
CA LEU A 48 -9.63 11.81 10.87
C LEU A 48 -9.26 11.55 9.40
N ILE A 49 -8.56 12.49 8.77
CA ILE A 49 -8.10 12.36 7.38
C ILE A 49 -7.15 11.16 7.24
N ASN A 50 -6.20 10.99 8.16
CA ASN A 50 -5.27 9.86 8.13
C ASN A 50 -6.00 8.52 8.30
N ASN A 51 -6.94 8.44 9.24
CA ASN A 51 -7.73 7.23 9.46
C ASN A 51 -8.58 6.86 8.23
N GLN A 52 -9.20 7.85 7.58
CA GLN A 52 -9.93 7.63 6.33
C GLN A 52 -9.01 7.15 5.21
N ARG A 53 -7.81 7.73 5.06
CA ARG A 53 -6.81 7.31 4.07
C ARG A 53 -6.37 5.86 4.32
N ASN A 54 -6.06 5.51 5.56
CA ASN A 54 -5.62 4.15 5.90
C ASN A 54 -6.71 3.11 5.64
N LYS A 55 -7.98 3.43 5.94
CA LYS A 55 -9.12 2.56 5.61
C LYS A 55 -9.32 2.41 4.10
N ALA A 56 -9.09 3.47 3.33
CA ALA A 56 -9.10 3.41 1.87
C ALA A 56 -7.99 2.50 1.33
N LEU A 57 -6.77 2.59 1.87
CA LEU A 57 -5.65 1.71 1.52
C LEU A 57 -5.96 0.24 1.88
N GLN A 58 -6.47 -0.03 3.08
CA GLN A 58 -6.87 -1.39 3.46
C GLN A 58 -7.89 -2.00 2.49
N THR A 59 -8.89 -1.21 2.10
CA THR A 59 -9.91 -1.64 1.14
C THR A 59 -9.32 -1.86 -0.24
N ALA A 60 -8.44 -0.97 -0.68
CA ALA A 60 -7.75 -1.07 -1.97
C ALA A 60 -6.85 -2.32 -2.03
N LEU A 61 -6.14 -2.66 -0.96
CA LEU A 61 -5.32 -3.87 -0.88
C LEU A 61 -6.15 -5.14 -1.01
N LYS A 62 -7.26 -5.24 -0.26
CA LYS A 62 -8.17 -6.39 -0.34
C LYS A 62 -8.77 -6.54 -1.74
N LYS A 63 -9.17 -5.43 -2.36
CA LYS A 63 -9.67 -5.42 -3.73
C LYS A 63 -8.60 -5.88 -4.74
N ALA A 64 -7.37 -5.36 -4.62
CA ALA A 64 -6.27 -5.76 -5.47
C ALA A 64 -5.98 -7.26 -5.34
N TYR A 65 -5.89 -7.78 -4.11
CA TYR A 65 -5.65 -9.21 -3.87
C TYR A 65 -6.72 -10.10 -4.50
N SER A 66 -8.01 -9.75 -4.34
CA SER A 66 -9.11 -10.48 -4.98
C SER A 66 -8.97 -10.48 -6.50
N ARG A 67 -8.83 -9.29 -7.11
CA ARG A 67 -8.73 -9.14 -8.57
C ARG A 67 -7.55 -9.91 -9.17
N HIS A 68 -6.40 -9.87 -8.51
CA HIS A 68 -5.21 -10.57 -8.98
C HIS A 68 -5.32 -12.10 -8.79
N SER A 69 -6.06 -12.55 -7.78
CA SER A 69 -6.41 -13.97 -7.59
C SER A 69 -7.36 -14.46 -8.67
N ASP A 70 -8.40 -13.68 -8.99
CA ASP A 70 -9.34 -14.00 -10.08
C ASP A 70 -8.60 -14.07 -11.43
N ALA A 71 -7.72 -13.10 -11.70
CA ALA A 71 -6.90 -13.10 -12.92
C ALA A 71 -6.01 -14.35 -13.01
N LEU A 72 -5.42 -14.80 -11.90
CA LEU A 72 -4.60 -16.01 -11.87
C LEU A 72 -5.43 -17.27 -12.16
N MET A 73 -6.66 -17.35 -11.63
CA MET A 73 -7.59 -18.44 -11.91
C MET A 73 -8.00 -18.48 -13.39
N LEU A 74 -8.26 -17.32 -14.00
CA LEU A 74 -8.57 -17.23 -15.42
C LEU A 74 -7.40 -17.68 -16.31
N VAL A 75 -6.17 -17.31 -15.96
CA VAL A 75 -4.96 -17.79 -16.66
C VAL A 75 -4.82 -19.30 -16.50
N LYS A 76 -5.06 -19.84 -15.29
CA LYS A 76 -5.01 -21.28 -15.04
C LYS A 76 -5.99 -22.04 -15.94
N ALA A 77 -7.22 -21.54 -16.07
CA ALA A 77 -8.25 -22.12 -16.92
C ALA A 77 -7.91 -22.02 -18.42
N GLU A 78 -7.44 -20.86 -18.87
CA GLU A 78 -7.07 -20.62 -20.29
C GLU A 78 -5.86 -21.45 -20.72
N ALA A 79 -4.85 -21.56 -19.86
CA ALA A 79 -3.66 -22.37 -20.13
C ALA A 79 -3.93 -23.88 -20.02
N GLY A 80 -5.06 -24.29 -19.45
CA GLY A 80 -5.42 -25.70 -19.26
C GLY A 80 -4.48 -26.43 -18.28
N VAL A 81 -3.97 -25.73 -17.26
CA VAL A 81 -2.94 -26.25 -16.35
C VAL A 81 -3.48 -26.41 -14.93
N ASP A 82 -3.03 -27.43 -14.21
CA ASP A 82 -3.43 -27.61 -12.81
C ASP A 82 -2.67 -26.69 -11.85
N ASN A 83 -1.43 -26.37 -12.18
CA ASN A 83 -0.56 -25.61 -11.29
C ASN A 83 0.33 -24.63 -12.07
N ILE A 84 0.03 -23.34 -11.93
CA ILE A 84 0.79 -22.24 -12.54
C ILE A 84 2.28 -22.29 -12.17
N PHE A 85 2.62 -22.63 -10.93
CA PHE A 85 4.02 -22.64 -10.48
C PHE A 85 4.84 -23.68 -11.24
N ASN A 86 4.33 -24.92 -11.30
CA ASN A 86 5.05 -26.01 -11.95
C ASN A 86 5.16 -25.80 -13.46
N GLU A 87 4.16 -25.16 -14.07
CA GLU A 87 4.12 -24.96 -15.52
C GLU A 87 5.02 -23.82 -15.99
N PHE A 88 5.01 -22.67 -15.29
CA PHE A 88 5.64 -21.44 -15.79
C PHE A 88 6.99 -21.14 -15.14
N VAL A 89 7.36 -21.84 -14.06
CA VAL A 89 8.65 -21.68 -13.35
C VAL A 89 9.64 -22.77 -13.76
N ILE A 90 9.75 -23.03 -15.07
CA ILE A 90 10.70 -23.97 -15.64
C ILE A 90 11.87 -23.17 -16.25
N TYR A 91 13.04 -23.27 -15.63
CA TYR A 91 14.24 -22.57 -16.07
C TYR A 91 14.99 -23.39 -17.12
N ASP A 92 15.20 -22.79 -18.29
CA ASP A 92 16.04 -23.33 -19.34
C ASP A 92 17.44 -22.70 -19.25
N LYS A 93 18.42 -23.55 -18.93
CA LYS A 93 19.83 -23.14 -18.82
C LYS A 93 20.43 -22.72 -20.16
N ASN A 94 19.98 -23.32 -21.26
CA ASN A 94 20.50 -23.03 -22.60
C ASN A 94 19.95 -21.70 -23.11
N ALA A 95 18.68 -21.41 -22.86
CA ALA A 95 18.04 -20.15 -23.22
C ALA A 95 18.31 -19.00 -22.23
N GLY A 96 18.88 -19.30 -21.04
CA GLY A 96 19.16 -18.30 -20.01
C GLY A 96 17.91 -17.65 -19.41
N GLY A 97 16.80 -18.40 -19.33
CA GLY A 97 15.51 -17.83 -18.90
C GLY A 97 14.42 -18.86 -18.66
N TYR A 98 13.23 -18.40 -18.30
CA TYR A 98 12.07 -19.26 -18.08
C TYR A 98 11.32 -19.50 -19.39
N TYR A 99 11.12 -20.77 -19.74
CA TYR A 99 10.65 -21.21 -21.06
C TYR A 99 9.34 -20.52 -21.51
N ARG A 100 8.30 -20.50 -20.67
CA ARG A 100 6.98 -19.91 -20.97
C ARG A 100 6.74 -18.54 -20.33
N LYS A 101 7.81 -17.79 -20.03
CA LYS A 101 7.71 -16.50 -19.30
C LYS A 101 6.80 -15.49 -19.97
N ASN A 102 7.06 -15.21 -21.24
CA ASN A 102 6.33 -14.18 -21.97
C ASN A 102 4.87 -14.59 -22.19
N GLU A 103 4.63 -15.87 -22.42
CA GLU A 103 3.29 -16.42 -22.57
C GLU A 103 2.46 -16.20 -21.30
N PHE A 104 2.98 -16.59 -20.13
CA PHE A 104 2.31 -16.35 -18.85
C PHE A 104 2.02 -14.86 -18.62
N ILE A 105 3.02 -14.01 -18.82
CA ILE A 105 2.88 -12.57 -18.61
C ILE A 105 1.82 -11.98 -19.54
N ASN A 106 1.76 -12.42 -20.80
CA ASN A 106 0.78 -11.95 -21.78
C ASN A 106 -0.64 -12.42 -21.44
N MET A 107 -0.82 -13.72 -21.11
CA MET A 107 -2.10 -14.25 -20.65
C MET A 107 -2.58 -13.49 -19.41
N TYR A 108 -1.72 -13.32 -18.41
CA TYR A 108 -2.06 -12.60 -17.18
C TYR A 108 -2.48 -11.15 -17.45
N ARG A 109 -1.70 -10.43 -18.27
CA ARG A 109 -2.02 -9.05 -18.66
C ARG A 109 -3.34 -8.95 -19.43
N SER A 110 -3.68 -9.94 -20.25
CA SER A 110 -4.97 -9.98 -20.97
C SER A 110 -6.19 -10.04 -20.04
N LYS A 111 -6.02 -10.55 -18.81
CA LYS A 111 -7.10 -10.62 -17.81
C LYS A 111 -7.29 -9.31 -17.04
N LEU A 112 -6.48 -8.29 -17.35
CA LEU A 112 -6.48 -7.01 -16.67
C LEU A 112 -6.68 -5.86 -17.66
N LYS A 113 -7.45 -4.85 -17.23
CA LYS A 113 -7.67 -3.61 -17.99
C LYS A 113 -6.46 -2.69 -17.83
N ILE A 114 -5.46 -2.85 -18.70
CA ILE A 114 -4.26 -2.01 -18.75
C ILE A 114 -4.56 -0.75 -19.57
N ILE A 115 -4.27 0.42 -19.01
CA ILE A 115 -4.54 1.72 -19.66
C ILE A 115 -3.27 2.54 -19.92
N GLY A 116 -2.10 2.07 -19.49
CA GLY A 116 -0.84 2.77 -19.73
C GLY A 116 0.31 2.30 -18.85
N LYS A 117 1.23 3.23 -18.58
CA LYS A 117 2.40 3.00 -17.75
C LYS A 117 2.43 3.95 -16.55
N CYS A 118 2.87 3.44 -15.41
CA CYS A 118 3.12 4.25 -14.22
C CYS A 118 4.49 4.92 -14.30
N LYS A 119 4.55 6.16 -13.82
CA LYS A 119 5.78 6.96 -13.78
C LYS A 119 5.96 7.51 -12.37
N TYR A 120 6.96 7.00 -11.67
CA TYR A 120 7.28 7.45 -10.32
C TYR A 120 8.22 8.65 -10.38
N LYS A 121 7.86 9.74 -9.69
CA LYS A 121 8.69 10.96 -9.58
C LYS A 121 9.90 10.78 -8.67
N LYS A 122 9.78 9.86 -7.70
CA LYS A 122 10.82 9.49 -6.73
C LYS A 122 10.87 7.97 -6.64
N ARG A 123 12.00 7.43 -6.18
CA ARG A 123 12.12 5.99 -5.90
C ARG A 123 11.16 5.61 -4.78
N ILE A 124 10.60 4.41 -4.88
CA ILE A 124 9.80 3.82 -3.80
C ILE A 124 10.71 3.62 -2.58
N ARG A 125 10.17 3.89 -1.40
CA ARG A 125 10.91 3.83 -0.13
C ARG A 125 10.57 2.55 0.64
N ASN A 126 11.48 2.11 1.50
CA ASN A 126 11.21 0.97 2.39
C ASN A 126 10.12 1.32 3.44
N TYR A 127 9.66 0.33 4.19
CA TYR A 127 8.57 0.49 5.15
C TYR A 127 8.83 1.57 6.20
N SER A 128 10.06 1.71 6.69
CA SER A 128 10.43 2.75 7.69
C SER A 128 10.82 4.11 7.06
N ASN A 129 10.72 4.27 5.74
CA ASN A 129 11.13 5.47 4.99
C ASN A 129 12.62 5.86 5.13
N THR A 130 13.48 4.93 5.52
CA THR A 130 14.90 5.20 5.75
C THR A 130 15.74 5.02 4.49
N GLU A 131 15.35 4.11 3.61
CA GLU A 131 16.12 3.72 2.42
C GLU A 131 15.25 3.62 1.17
N ASP A 132 15.89 3.65 0.00
CA ASP A 132 15.23 3.30 -1.25
C ASP A 132 14.93 1.80 -1.26
N ALA A 133 13.69 1.46 -1.58
CA ALA A 133 13.22 0.08 -1.59
C ALA A 133 14.02 -0.77 -2.57
N TYR A 134 14.34 -1.98 -2.12
CA TYR A 134 14.99 -3.00 -2.94
C TYR A 134 14.16 -4.28 -2.87
N ILE A 135 13.78 -4.81 -4.04
CA ILE A 135 13.04 -6.06 -4.18
C ILE A 135 13.75 -6.94 -5.21
N ASP A 136 14.16 -8.13 -4.79
CA ASP A 136 14.72 -9.18 -5.62
C ASP A 136 14.17 -10.56 -5.19
N ILE A 137 12.85 -10.63 -5.05
CA ILE A 137 12.10 -11.87 -4.73
C ILE A 137 10.97 -12.03 -5.77
N GLY A 138 11.35 -12.20 -7.03
CA GLY A 138 10.38 -12.38 -8.13
C GLY A 138 9.50 -11.16 -8.41
N GLY A 139 9.82 -9.99 -7.86
CA GLY A 139 9.12 -8.73 -8.09
C GLY A 139 10.09 -7.61 -8.46
N THR A 140 9.57 -6.43 -8.76
CA THR A 140 10.38 -5.23 -8.98
C THR A 140 10.08 -4.19 -7.92
N ALA A 141 11.07 -3.37 -7.59
CA ALA A 141 10.88 -2.25 -6.67
C ALA A 141 9.96 -1.16 -7.24
N THR A 142 9.76 -1.12 -8.57
CA THR A 142 9.00 -0.05 -9.24
C THR A 142 8.02 -0.62 -10.25
N PRO A 143 6.73 -0.74 -9.87
CA PRO A 143 5.65 -1.12 -10.77
C PRO A 143 5.61 -0.26 -12.04
N LYS A 144 5.33 -0.85 -13.21
CA LYS A 144 5.39 -0.11 -14.49
C LYS A 144 4.05 -0.05 -15.22
N THR A 145 3.13 -0.95 -14.93
CA THR A 145 1.87 -1.11 -15.67
C THR A 145 0.76 -0.38 -14.94
N LEU A 146 0.04 0.52 -15.62
CA LEU A 146 -1.12 1.22 -15.04
C LEU A 146 -2.43 0.49 -15.41
N LEU A 147 -3.23 0.18 -14.40
CA LEU A 147 -4.56 -0.40 -14.55
C LEU A 147 -5.65 0.67 -14.52
N SER A 148 -6.81 0.35 -15.08
CA SER A 148 -7.95 1.27 -15.20
C SER A 148 -8.52 1.80 -13.87
N ASP A 149 -8.22 1.15 -12.75
CA ASP A 149 -8.63 1.57 -11.40
C ASP A 149 -7.56 2.41 -10.68
N GLY A 150 -6.48 2.78 -11.39
CA GLY A 150 -5.40 3.60 -10.86
C GLY A 150 -4.29 2.83 -10.16
N THR A 151 -4.44 1.50 -10.00
CA THR A 151 -3.41 0.63 -9.46
C THR A 151 -2.23 0.50 -10.43
N CYS A 152 -1.01 0.52 -9.90
CA CYS A 152 0.20 0.21 -10.65
C CYS A 152 0.67 -1.20 -10.30
N MET A 153 1.09 -1.99 -11.29
CA MET A 153 1.61 -3.34 -11.04
C MET A 153 2.83 -3.66 -11.91
N ASP A 154 3.62 -4.62 -11.46
CA ASP A 154 4.59 -5.33 -12.29
C ASP A 154 4.65 -6.81 -11.92
N LEU A 155 4.73 -7.66 -12.94
CA LEU A 155 4.68 -9.11 -12.84
C LEU A 155 5.97 -9.68 -13.41
N VAL A 156 6.66 -10.50 -12.62
CA VAL A 156 7.99 -11.02 -12.99
C VAL A 156 8.08 -12.50 -12.67
N ILE A 157 8.77 -13.24 -13.54
CA ILE A 157 9.29 -14.57 -13.25
C ILE A 157 10.81 -14.43 -13.14
N ASN A 158 11.33 -14.67 -11.95
CA ASN A 158 12.75 -14.60 -11.60
C ASN A 158 13.05 -15.46 -10.35
N ALA A 159 14.30 -15.85 -10.15
CA ALA A 159 14.80 -16.51 -8.93
C ALA A 159 13.96 -17.74 -8.49
N GLY A 160 13.40 -18.47 -9.45
CA GLY A 160 12.62 -19.68 -9.23
C GLY A 160 11.22 -19.41 -8.70
N THR A 161 10.65 -18.23 -8.98
CA THR A 161 9.30 -17.88 -8.56
C THR A 161 8.62 -16.93 -9.54
N ILE A 162 7.29 -16.82 -9.40
CA ILE A 162 6.47 -15.78 -10.04
C ILE A 162 6.09 -14.80 -8.93
N GLY A 163 6.43 -13.53 -9.09
CA GLY A 163 6.03 -12.49 -8.16
C GLY A 163 5.33 -11.33 -8.84
N ILE A 164 4.55 -10.62 -8.05
CA ILE A 164 3.86 -9.40 -8.45
C ILE A 164 4.08 -8.33 -7.39
N THR A 165 4.47 -7.14 -7.83
CA THR A 165 4.48 -5.93 -7.00
C THR A 165 3.30 -5.08 -7.41
N ILE A 166 2.51 -4.63 -6.44
CA ILE A 166 1.29 -3.85 -6.65
C ILE A 166 1.36 -2.61 -5.79
N ASP A 167 1.25 -1.45 -6.43
CA ASP A 167 0.96 -0.18 -5.78
C ASP A 167 -0.54 0.11 -5.93
N ILE A 168 -1.25 0.03 -4.81
CA ILE A 168 -2.71 -0.03 -4.75
C ILE A 168 -3.38 1.33 -4.96
N ASN A 169 -2.65 2.43 -4.79
CA ASN A 169 -3.19 3.79 -4.96
C ASN A 169 -2.55 4.55 -6.13
N GLY A 170 -1.48 3.99 -6.71
CA GLY A 170 -0.84 4.46 -7.92
C GLY A 170 0.27 5.48 -7.64
N ALA A 171 1.19 5.59 -8.61
CA ALA A 171 2.47 6.29 -8.47
C ALA A 171 2.40 7.78 -8.06
N ASP A 172 1.27 8.45 -8.28
CA ASP A 172 1.10 9.89 -8.02
C ASP A 172 0.52 10.20 -6.63
N LYS A 173 -0.16 9.25 -5.97
CA LYS A 173 -0.84 9.53 -4.69
C LYS A 173 0.09 9.45 -3.48
N GLY A 174 1.11 8.60 -3.55
CA GLY A 174 2.04 8.38 -2.46
C GLY A 174 1.40 7.70 -1.24
N PRO A 175 2.20 7.34 -0.22
CA PRO A 175 3.61 7.68 -0.05
C PRO A 175 4.60 6.91 -0.93
N ASN A 176 4.16 5.93 -1.73
CA ASN A 176 5.01 5.06 -2.54
C ASN A 176 6.04 4.33 -1.68
N ARG A 177 5.55 3.58 -0.68
CA ARG A 177 6.33 2.85 0.32
C ARG A 177 5.92 1.39 0.37
N LEU A 178 6.92 0.51 0.48
CA LEU A 178 6.65 -0.90 0.76
C LEU A 178 5.86 -1.04 2.07
N GLY A 179 4.80 -1.84 2.07
CA GLY A 179 3.91 -2.03 3.22
C GLY A 179 2.86 -0.94 3.43
N HIS A 180 2.97 0.23 2.80
CA HIS A 180 1.94 1.28 2.90
C HIS A 180 0.91 1.16 1.80
N ASP A 181 1.39 1.32 0.57
CA ASP A 181 0.63 1.30 -0.66
C ASP A 181 1.26 0.34 -1.68
N VAL A 182 2.56 0.03 -1.55
CA VAL A 182 3.27 -0.95 -2.38
C VAL A 182 3.39 -2.29 -1.66
N PHE A 183 2.84 -3.35 -2.25
CA PHE A 183 2.78 -4.69 -1.68
C PHE A 183 3.30 -5.74 -2.66
N THR A 184 3.89 -6.80 -2.13
CA THR A 184 4.43 -7.91 -2.93
C THR A 184 3.74 -9.22 -2.62
N PHE A 185 3.50 -10.01 -3.66
CA PHE A 185 2.96 -11.36 -3.59
C PHE A 185 3.80 -12.29 -4.47
N HIS A 186 3.76 -13.58 -4.17
CA HIS A 186 4.38 -14.59 -5.01
C HIS A 186 3.45 -15.79 -5.18
N VAL A 187 3.60 -16.53 -6.26
CA VAL A 187 2.87 -17.78 -6.46
C VAL A 187 3.52 -18.86 -5.61
N ASN A 188 2.75 -19.47 -4.69
CA ASN A 188 3.24 -20.59 -3.90
C ASN A 188 3.22 -21.90 -4.69
N LYS A 189 3.74 -22.98 -4.09
CA LYS A 189 3.77 -24.32 -4.71
C LYS A 189 2.39 -24.88 -5.06
N LYS A 190 1.28 -24.31 -4.55
CA LYS A 190 -0.09 -24.67 -4.89
C LYS A 190 -0.62 -23.89 -6.10
N GLY A 191 0.18 -23.01 -6.71
CA GLY A 191 -0.22 -22.20 -7.85
C GLY A 191 -1.12 -21.02 -7.48
N MET A 192 -1.10 -20.54 -6.23
CA MET A 192 -1.93 -19.44 -5.73
C MET A 192 -1.07 -18.25 -5.28
N TRP A 193 -1.63 -17.03 -5.36
CA TRP A 193 -0.98 -15.86 -4.75
C TRP A 193 -0.90 -15.99 -3.23
N GLU A 194 0.34 -15.98 -2.75
CA GLU A 194 0.68 -16.01 -1.34
C GLU A 194 1.26 -14.64 -0.93
N PRO A 195 0.64 -13.98 0.06
CA PRO A 195 1.19 -12.76 0.61
C PRO A 195 2.48 -13.07 1.36
N VAL A 196 3.50 -12.24 1.12
CA VAL A 196 4.80 -12.42 1.78
C VAL A 196 4.66 -12.05 3.26
N LYS A 197 5.21 -12.91 4.13
CA LYS A 197 5.24 -12.74 5.58
C LYS A 197 6.69 -12.66 6.07
N MET A 198 6.94 -11.81 7.06
CA MET A 198 8.22 -11.77 7.78
C MET A 198 8.50 -13.11 8.45
N THR A 199 9.70 -13.63 8.24
CA THR A 199 10.14 -14.91 8.84
C THR A 199 10.96 -14.69 10.10
N LYS A 200 11.85 -13.69 10.07
CA LYS A 200 12.65 -13.26 11.21
C LYS A 200 13.01 -11.79 11.02
N LEU A 201 12.96 -11.03 12.11
CA LEU A 201 13.53 -9.69 12.15
C LEU A 201 15.01 -9.83 12.56
N TYR A 202 15.92 -9.38 11.68
CA TYR A 202 17.35 -9.39 11.96
C TYR A 202 17.78 -8.03 12.52
N THR A 203 18.70 -8.07 13.48
CA THR A 203 19.39 -6.86 13.97
C THR A 203 20.48 -6.40 13.00
N ASP A 204 20.86 -5.13 13.08
CA ASP A 204 21.95 -4.59 12.24
C ASP A 204 23.27 -5.36 12.47
N ALA A 205 23.54 -5.81 13.69
CA ALA A 205 24.71 -6.64 14.01
C ALA A 205 24.66 -8.01 13.32
N GLU A 206 23.53 -8.72 13.38
CA GLU A 206 23.38 -10.02 12.71
C GLU A 206 23.51 -9.90 11.18
N LEU A 207 23.09 -8.77 10.59
CA LEU A 207 23.23 -8.52 9.16
C LEU A 207 24.69 -8.23 8.78
N GLU A 208 25.42 -7.49 9.60
CA GLU A 208 26.85 -7.23 9.38
C GLU A 208 27.68 -8.50 9.55
N ASP A 209 27.35 -9.36 10.52
CA ASP A 209 27.98 -10.67 10.68
C ASP A 209 27.77 -11.55 9.44
N LEU A 210 26.54 -11.59 8.91
CA LEU A 210 26.22 -12.32 7.69
C LEU A 210 26.99 -11.79 6.48
N LYS A 211 27.12 -10.46 6.38
CA LYS A 211 27.89 -9.79 5.32
C LYS A 211 29.37 -10.15 5.42
N ASN A 212 29.95 -10.13 6.62
CA ASN A 212 31.35 -10.52 6.86
C ASN A 212 31.60 -11.99 6.53
N GLN A 213 30.63 -12.87 6.82
CA GLN A 213 30.70 -14.29 6.45
C GLN A 213 30.76 -14.48 4.93
N TYR A 214 29.97 -13.71 4.16
CA TYR A 214 30.05 -13.78 2.70
C TYR A 214 31.34 -13.17 2.14
N LEU A 215 31.84 -12.09 2.75
CA LEU A 215 33.10 -11.47 2.35
C LEU A 215 34.30 -12.39 2.56
N SER A 216 34.35 -13.14 3.67
CA SER A 216 35.44 -14.08 3.95
C SER A 216 35.48 -15.27 2.98
N GLN A 217 34.35 -15.56 2.32
CA GLN A 217 34.23 -16.60 1.29
C GLN A 217 34.47 -16.04 -0.13
N SER A 218 34.69 -14.74 -0.27
CA SER A 218 34.81 -14.07 -1.57
C SER A 218 36.26 -14.05 -2.04
N GLU A 219 36.53 -14.64 -3.21
CA GLU A 219 37.89 -14.69 -3.79
C GLU A 219 38.49 -13.30 -4.08
N ASN A 220 37.64 -12.33 -4.41
CA ASN A 220 38.03 -10.95 -4.74
C ASN A 220 37.65 -9.92 -3.65
N GLY A 221 37.18 -10.37 -2.48
CA GLY A 221 36.73 -9.49 -1.39
C GLY A 221 35.49 -8.63 -1.71
N GLN A 222 34.68 -8.98 -2.73
CA GLN A 222 33.47 -8.25 -3.11
C GLN A 222 32.24 -9.15 -3.12
N LEU A 223 31.13 -8.65 -2.57
CA LEU A 223 29.86 -9.36 -2.64
C LEU A 223 29.27 -9.33 -4.05
N SER A 224 28.78 -10.48 -4.49
CA SER A 224 27.93 -10.56 -5.68
C SER A 224 26.60 -9.83 -5.46
N ALA A 225 25.96 -9.41 -6.55
CA ALA A 225 24.66 -8.76 -6.50
C ALA A 225 23.60 -9.61 -5.77
N SER A 226 23.64 -10.93 -5.94
CA SER A 226 22.72 -11.87 -5.27
C SER A 226 22.96 -11.95 -3.76
N GLN A 227 24.22 -11.90 -3.31
CA GLN A 227 24.54 -11.85 -1.87
C GLN A 227 24.05 -10.55 -1.24
N ILE A 228 24.29 -9.40 -1.90
CA ILE A 228 23.78 -8.10 -1.45
C ILE A 228 22.25 -8.14 -1.35
N ALA A 229 21.58 -8.62 -2.40
CA ALA A 229 20.13 -8.78 -2.43
C ALA A 229 19.61 -9.64 -1.29
N GLY A 230 20.31 -10.74 -0.99
CA GLY A 230 19.97 -11.68 0.08
C GLY A 230 20.10 -11.07 1.48
N ILE A 231 21.10 -10.24 1.72
CA ILE A 231 21.30 -9.53 3.01
C ILE A 231 20.23 -8.44 3.17
N GLU A 232 20.05 -7.60 2.16
CA GLU A 232 19.15 -6.44 2.18
C GLU A 232 17.67 -6.80 2.34
N GLN A 233 17.30 -8.06 2.11
CA GLN A 233 15.93 -8.57 2.24
C GLN A 233 15.85 -9.77 3.20
N LYS A 234 16.93 -10.07 3.92
CA LYS A 234 17.01 -11.22 4.83
C LYS A 234 15.88 -11.14 5.85
N GLY A 235 15.14 -12.24 5.99
CA GLY A 235 14.01 -12.32 6.92
C GLY A 235 12.71 -11.68 6.43
N ARG A 236 12.73 -11.03 5.24
CA ARG A 236 11.58 -10.32 4.64
C ARG A 236 10.96 -9.35 5.65
N PRO A 237 11.72 -8.34 6.11
CA PRO A 237 11.33 -7.56 7.27
C PRO A 237 10.01 -6.81 7.03
N CYS A 238 9.22 -6.71 8.08
CA CYS A 238 8.10 -5.80 8.21
C CYS A 238 8.10 -5.26 9.62
N SER A 239 8.85 -4.20 9.85
CA SER A 239 8.98 -3.61 11.18
C SER A 239 9.50 -2.19 11.10
N ILE A 240 9.01 -1.30 11.95
CA ILE A 240 9.55 0.06 12.07
C ILE A 240 11.02 0.06 12.55
N LYS A 241 11.47 -1.04 13.16
CA LYS A 241 12.81 -1.21 13.73
C LYS A 241 13.86 -1.59 12.68
N SER A 242 13.45 -2.05 11.49
CA SER A 242 14.38 -2.43 10.41
C SER A 242 14.67 -1.26 9.47
N LYS A 243 15.95 -1.12 9.09
CA LYS A 243 16.41 -0.15 8.08
C LYS A 243 16.75 -0.79 6.75
N GLN A 244 16.69 -2.12 6.65
CA GLN A 244 16.98 -2.87 5.44
C GLN A 244 16.24 -2.31 4.23
N LYS A 245 16.86 -2.32 3.04
CA LYS A 245 16.21 -1.83 1.81
C LYS A 245 14.99 -2.69 1.42
N GLY A 246 14.98 -3.95 1.82
CA GLY A 246 13.85 -4.87 1.69
C GLY A 246 12.76 -4.75 2.75
N ASN A 247 12.88 -3.82 3.71
CA ASN A 247 11.86 -3.65 4.74
C ASN A 247 10.53 -3.20 4.12
N GLY A 248 9.47 -3.94 4.43
CA GLY A 248 8.15 -3.81 3.83
C GLY A 248 7.75 -4.98 2.94
N ILE A 249 8.70 -5.79 2.45
CA ILE A 249 8.36 -6.98 1.65
C ILE A 249 7.49 -7.95 2.45
N GLY A 250 7.80 -8.19 3.73
CA GLY A 250 7.00 -9.08 4.58
C GLY A 250 5.69 -8.48 5.07
N CYS A 251 5.38 -7.23 4.74
CA CYS A 251 4.22 -6.55 5.29
C CYS A 251 2.90 -6.96 4.66
N THR A 252 2.92 -7.56 3.47
CA THR A 252 1.69 -7.93 2.75
C THR A 252 0.79 -8.84 3.58
N TRP A 253 1.35 -9.85 4.27
CA TRP A 253 0.57 -10.74 5.12
C TRP A 253 -0.05 -10.01 6.31
N TYR A 254 0.72 -9.14 6.98
CA TYR A 254 0.26 -8.36 8.12
C TYR A 254 -0.85 -7.37 7.72
N ALA A 255 -0.68 -6.68 6.60
CA ALA A 255 -1.62 -5.71 6.08
C ALA A 255 -2.97 -6.33 5.69
N LEU A 256 -2.96 -7.51 5.05
CA LEU A 256 -4.19 -8.22 4.69
C LEU A 256 -4.97 -8.73 5.91
N ASN A 257 -4.25 -9.17 6.95
CA ASN A 257 -4.84 -9.69 8.18
C ASN A 257 -5.11 -8.60 9.23
N ASP A 258 -4.69 -7.36 8.96
CA ASP A 258 -4.80 -6.21 9.87
C ASP A 258 -4.10 -6.42 11.22
N ILE A 259 -2.95 -7.10 11.20
CA ILE A 259 -2.15 -7.43 12.39
C ILE A 259 -0.89 -6.55 12.38
N ASN A 260 -0.63 -5.81 13.46
CA ASN A 260 0.59 -5.03 13.59
C ASN A 260 1.79 -5.99 13.88
N PRO A 261 2.90 -5.90 13.12
CA PRO A 261 4.06 -6.77 13.29
C PRO A 261 4.97 -6.40 14.48
N ASP A 262 4.86 -5.18 15.00
CA ASP A 262 5.75 -4.61 16.01
C ASP A 262 5.16 -4.62 17.43
N ASP A 263 3.82 -4.56 17.52
CA ASP A 263 3.08 -4.45 18.78
C ASP A 263 1.66 -5.03 18.62
N ASN A 264 1.13 -5.64 19.67
CA ASN A 264 -0.23 -6.18 19.72
C ASN A 264 -1.28 -5.14 20.17
N SER A 265 -0.88 -3.93 20.58
CA SER A 265 -1.80 -2.90 21.09
C SER A 265 -2.64 -2.19 20.02
N SER A 266 -2.23 -2.28 18.74
CA SER A 266 -2.85 -1.55 17.63
C SER A 266 -2.94 -2.43 16.38
N ARG A 267 -3.84 -2.07 15.47
CA ARG A 267 -3.95 -2.76 14.18
C ARG A 267 -2.95 -2.24 13.16
N TYR A 268 -2.72 -3.01 12.09
CA TYR A 268 -1.74 -2.66 11.06
C TYR A 268 -2.00 -1.27 10.47
N TRP A 269 -3.23 -1.04 10.04
CA TRP A 269 -3.62 0.20 9.36
C TRP A 269 -3.80 1.39 10.32
N GLU A 270 -3.82 1.15 11.63
CA GLU A 270 -3.90 2.21 12.65
C GLU A 270 -2.52 2.73 13.04
N ASN A 271 -1.47 1.92 12.85
CA ASN A 271 -0.11 2.23 13.28
C ASN A 271 0.91 2.11 12.14
N LEU A 272 0.56 2.64 10.96
CA LEU A 272 1.50 2.77 9.86
C LEU A 272 2.60 3.80 10.21
N PRO A 273 3.89 3.52 9.91
CA PRO A 273 4.97 4.44 10.21
C PRO A 273 4.84 5.73 9.41
N LYS A 274 5.06 6.87 10.05
CA LYS A 274 4.91 8.19 9.41
C LYS A 274 5.98 8.45 8.36
#